data_AF-A0A922LKW7-F1
#
_entry.id   AF-A0A922LKW7-F1
#
_cell.length_a   1.000
_cell.length_b   1.000
_cell.length_c   1.000
_cell.angle_alpha   90.00
_cell.angle_beta   90.00
_cell.angle_gamma   90.00
#
_symmetry.space_group_name_H-M   'P 1'
#
loop_
_entity.id
_entity.type
_entity.pdbx_description
1 polymer ?
#
loop_
_entity_poly.entity_id
_entity_poly.type
_entity_poly.pdbx_seq_one_letter_code
_entity_poly.pdbx_strand_id
1 'polypeptide(L)'
;MLFRFQICQSCDGKLELLCNQGYGLYWNKSDVCLVFLGLFSASLRIGFSTTFILAKSFYVITLVGCYLKVYSLYSHHPRLGPKLVMVRSMLIELQMFIFILVVVLVSYGVSQQVLLYPYRANFSWRTLRDIFYYPYWNLYGEIMLEYAFGKVC
;
A
#
# COMPACT_ATOMS: atom_id res chain seq x y z
N MET A 1 14.73 6.12 40.82
CA MET A 1 14.82 5.79 39.37
C MET A 1 14.86 4.27 39.08
N LEU A 2 15.06 3.39 40.08
CA LEU A 2 15.14 1.93 39.88
C LEU A 2 13.81 1.16 40.00
N PHE A 3 12.70 1.79 40.40
CA PHE A 3 11.42 1.10 40.61
C PHE A 3 10.50 1.00 39.38
N ARG A 4 10.82 1.67 38.24
CA ARG A 4 9.97 1.62 37.03
C ARG A 4 10.26 0.45 36.09
N PHE A 5 11.39 -0.24 36.24
CA PHE A 5 11.74 -1.37 35.37
C PHE A 5 11.12 -2.70 35.82
N GLN A 6 10.84 -2.86 37.13
CA GLN A 6 10.39 -4.15 37.67
C GLN A 6 8.90 -4.43 37.41
N ILE A 7 8.07 -3.40 37.20
CA ILE A 7 6.64 -3.56 36.88
C ILE A 7 6.45 -4.02 35.42
N CYS A 8 7.43 -3.82 34.53
CA CYS A 8 7.29 -4.19 33.12
C CYS A 8 7.56 -5.68 32.85
N GLN A 9 8.46 -6.33 33.60
CA GLN A 9 8.79 -7.76 33.38
C GLN A 9 7.79 -8.74 34.00
N SER A 10 7.00 -8.32 35.00
CA SER A 10 6.05 -9.23 35.66
C SER A 10 4.66 -9.26 35.01
N CYS A 11 4.27 -8.20 34.28
CA CYS A 11 3.12 -8.22 33.38
C CYS A 11 3.42 -8.84 32.01
N ASP A 12 4.71 -9.05 31.70
CA ASP A 12 5.21 -9.55 30.41
C ASP A 12 4.61 -10.92 30.07
N GLY A 13 4.70 -11.92 30.97
CA GLY A 13 4.25 -13.28 30.65
C GLY A 13 2.75 -13.44 30.41
N LYS A 14 1.87 -12.73 31.14
CA LYS A 14 0.40 -12.89 30.98
C LYS A 14 -0.19 -11.96 29.92
N LEU A 15 0.43 -10.80 29.69
CA LEU A 15 0.06 -9.86 28.64
C LEU A 15 0.68 -10.25 27.29
N GLU A 16 1.89 -10.81 27.24
CA GLU A 16 2.43 -11.45 26.04
C GLU A 16 1.61 -12.68 25.65
N LEU A 17 1.10 -13.48 26.60
CA LEU A 17 0.22 -14.61 26.28
C LEU A 17 -1.15 -14.17 25.72
N LEU A 18 -1.75 -13.09 26.24
CA LEU A 18 -3.00 -12.52 25.70
C LEU A 18 -2.78 -11.77 24.38
N CYS A 19 -1.66 -11.06 24.25
CA CYS A 19 -1.21 -10.49 22.99
C CYS A 19 -0.96 -11.62 22.00
N ASN A 20 -0.35 -12.74 22.39
CA ASN A 20 -0.11 -13.95 21.58
C ASN A 20 -1.37 -14.65 21.15
N GLN A 21 -2.34 -14.74 22.05
CA GLN A 21 -3.66 -15.22 21.68
C GLN A 21 -4.34 -14.29 20.67
N GLY A 22 -4.28 -12.97 20.88
CA GLY A 22 -4.87 -11.97 19.99
C GLY A 22 -4.16 -11.90 18.63
N TYR A 23 -2.85 -11.73 18.63
CA TYR A 23 -1.99 -11.70 17.45
C TYR A 23 -2.10 -13.03 16.72
N GLY A 24 -2.05 -14.16 17.42
CA GLY A 24 -2.18 -15.50 16.85
C GLY A 24 -3.49 -15.71 16.08
N LEU A 25 -4.62 -15.17 16.56
CA LEU A 25 -5.91 -15.23 15.84
C LEU A 25 -5.91 -14.39 14.55
N TYR A 26 -5.30 -13.20 14.56
CA TYR A 26 -5.15 -12.37 13.35
C TYR A 26 -4.12 -12.92 12.36
N TRP A 27 -2.98 -13.42 12.86
CA TRP A 27 -1.98 -14.13 12.05
C TRP A 27 -2.61 -15.37 11.42
N ASN A 28 -3.30 -16.19 12.20
CA ASN A 28 -3.98 -17.40 11.71
C ASN A 28 -5.04 -17.09 10.63
N LYS A 29 -5.92 -16.09 10.84
CA LYS A 29 -6.92 -15.69 9.82
C LYS A 29 -6.27 -15.19 8.52
N SER A 30 -5.20 -14.41 8.62
CA SER A 30 -4.52 -13.87 7.43
C SER A 30 -3.68 -14.93 6.70
N ASP A 31 -3.07 -15.88 7.41
CA ASP A 31 -2.40 -17.04 6.80
C ASP A 31 -3.39 -17.95 6.07
N VAL A 32 -4.53 -18.24 6.69
CA VAL A 32 -5.62 -18.99 6.07
C VAL A 32 -6.12 -18.30 4.79
N CYS A 33 -6.29 -16.98 4.82
CA CYS A 33 -6.65 -16.19 3.64
C CYS A 33 -5.62 -16.32 2.50
N LEU A 34 -4.32 -16.26 2.81
CA LEU A 34 -3.24 -16.42 1.83
C LEU A 34 -3.20 -17.84 1.23
N VAL A 35 -3.43 -18.87 2.06
CA VAL A 35 -3.52 -20.25 1.58
C VAL A 35 -4.70 -20.40 0.62
N PHE A 36 -5.88 -19.84 0.93
CA PHE A 36 -7.03 -19.86 0.04
C PHE A 36 -6.78 -19.10 -1.28
N LEU A 37 -6.15 -17.92 -1.23
CA LEU A 37 -5.73 -17.17 -2.43
C LEU A 37 -4.72 -17.95 -3.28
N GLY A 38 -3.80 -18.66 -2.63
CA GLY A 38 -2.84 -19.56 -3.28
C GLY A 38 -3.53 -20.73 -3.98
N LEU A 39 -4.43 -21.42 -3.29
CA LEU A 39 -5.22 -22.52 -3.86
C LEU A 39 -6.09 -22.04 -5.02
N PHE A 40 -6.77 -20.90 -4.87
CA PHE A 40 -7.58 -20.31 -5.93
C PHE A 40 -6.74 -19.98 -7.17
N SER A 41 -5.54 -19.41 -6.98
CA SER A 41 -4.60 -19.15 -8.08
C SER A 41 -4.10 -20.42 -8.79
N ALA A 42 -3.91 -21.51 -8.04
CA ALA A 42 -3.51 -22.81 -8.58
C ALA A 42 -4.68 -23.51 -9.32
N SER A 43 -5.90 -23.41 -8.81
CA SER A 43 -7.10 -23.94 -9.47
C SER A 43 -7.38 -23.23 -10.80
N LEU A 44 -7.19 -21.90 -10.85
CA LEU A 44 -7.32 -21.11 -12.09
C LEU A 44 -6.31 -21.50 -13.18
N ARG A 45 -5.18 -22.11 -12.79
CA ARG A 45 -4.16 -22.61 -13.73
C ARG A 45 -4.53 -23.96 -14.36
N ILE A 46 -5.38 -24.75 -13.69
CA ILE A 46 -5.90 -26.03 -14.20
C ILE A 46 -7.09 -25.80 -15.16
N GLY A 47 -7.66 -24.58 -15.19
CA GLY A 47 -8.68 -24.16 -16.14
C GLY A 47 -8.14 -23.88 -17.55
N PHE A 48 -8.99 -24.12 -18.56
CA PHE A 48 -8.71 -23.97 -19.99
C PHE A 48 -8.12 -22.60 -20.39
N SER A 49 -7.47 -22.57 -21.56
CA SER A 49 -6.63 -21.51 -22.16
C SER A 49 -7.08 -20.03 -22.04
N THR A 50 -8.36 -19.75 -21.78
CA THR A 50 -8.89 -18.39 -21.66
C THR A 50 -8.59 -17.71 -20.31
N THR A 51 -8.23 -18.47 -19.26
CA THR A 51 -8.04 -17.93 -17.89
C THR A 51 -6.59 -17.56 -17.55
N PHE A 52 -5.64 -17.66 -18.49
CA PHE A 52 -4.21 -17.47 -18.22
C PHE A 52 -3.85 -16.06 -17.73
N ILE A 53 -4.50 -15.02 -18.28
CA ILE A 53 -4.23 -13.63 -17.87
C ILE A 53 -4.71 -13.36 -16.43
N LEU A 54 -5.87 -13.93 -16.08
CA LEU A 54 -6.44 -13.82 -14.74
C LEU A 54 -5.58 -14.58 -13.74
N ALA A 55 -5.17 -15.81 -14.06
CA ALA A 55 -4.28 -16.60 -13.21
C ALA A 55 -2.98 -15.83 -12.88
N LYS A 56 -2.35 -15.18 -13.87
CA LYS A 56 -1.17 -14.34 -13.66
C LYS A 56 -1.42 -13.19 -12.68
N SER A 57 -2.53 -12.48 -12.83
CA SER A 57 -2.87 -11.38 -11.93
C SER A 57 -3.04 -11.85 -10.47
N PHE A 58 -3.73 -12.99 -10.27
CA PHE A 58 -3.89 -13.57 -8.94
C PHE A 58 -2.56 -14.07 -8.35
N TYR A 59 -1.67 -14.66 -9.17
CA TYR A 59 -0.34 -15.06 -8.71
C TYR A 59 0.47 -13.87 -8.18
N VAL A 60 0.43 -12.72 -8.85
CA VAL A 60 1.13 -11.51 -8.40
C VAL A 60 0.55 -11.02 -7.07
N ILE A 61 -0.78 -11.01 -6.92
CA ILE A 61 -1.44 -10.61 -5.68
C ILE A 61 -1.06 -11.55 -4.52
N THR A 62 -1.08 -12.87 -4.76
CA THR A 62 -0.64 -13.87 -3.77
C THR A 62 0.83 -13.68 -3.38
N LEU A 63 1.71 -13.37 -4.34
CA LEU A 63 3.12 -13.07 -4.08
C LEU A 63 3.29 -11.83 -3.21
N VAL A 64 2.58 -10.73 -3.50
CA VAL A 64 2.57 -9.52 -2.65
C VAL A 64 2.11 -9.85 -1.23
N GLY A 65 1.07 -10.66 -1.10
CA GLY A 65 0.61 -11.15 0.20
C GLY A 65 1.68 -11.96 0.96
N CYS A 66 2.45 -12.78 0.25
CA CYS A 66 3.58 -13.52 0.82
C CYS A 66 4.68 -12.57 1.36
N TYR A 67 5.01 -11.49 0.63
CA TYR A 67 5.96 -10.49 1.11
C TYR A 67 5.49 -9.81 2.41
N LEU A 68 4.19 -9.50 2.56
CA LEU A 68 3.64 -8.94 3.80
C LEU A 68 3.85 -9.86 5.01
N LYS A 69 3.80 -11.19 4.82
CA LYS A 69 4.13 -12.15 5.88
C LYS A 69 5.62 -12.16 6.22
N VAL A 70 6.49 -12.06 5.23
CA VAL A 70 7.94 -11.93 5.47
C VAL A 70 8.26 -10.66 6.27
N TYR A 71 7.58 -9.54 6.01
CA TYR A 71 7.72 -8.33 6.83
C TYR A 71 7.30 -8.52 8.28
N SER A 72 6.25 -9.31 8.53
CA SER A 72 5.84 -9.67 9.90
C SER A 72 6.90 -10.49 10.64
N LEU A 73 7.50 -11.48 9.96
CA LEU A 73 8.57 -12.30 10.52
C LEU A 73 9.78 -11.43 10.86
N TYR A 74 10.10 -10.45 10.02
CA TYR A 74 11.17 -9.48 10.27
C TYR A 74 10.93 -8.64 11.54
N SER A 75 9.67 -8.38 11.91
CA SER A 75 9.31 -7.67 13.15
C SER A 75 9.56 -8.45 14.43
N HIS A 76 9.52 -9.78 14.37
CA HIS A 76 9.76 -10.65 15.53
C HIS A 76 11.26 -10.90 15.77
N HIS A 77 12.13 -10.50 14.84
CA HIS A 77 13.56 -10.73 14.99
C HIS A 77 14.19 -9.75 16.00
N PRO A 78 14.95 -10.23 17.01
CA PRO A 78 15.40 -9.44 18.16
C PRO A 78 16.33 -8.27 17.80
N ARG A 79 17.01 -8.32 16.64
CA ARG A 79 17.89 -7.24 16.15
C ARG A 79 17.19 -6.23 15.24
N LEU A 80 16.03 -6.58 14.68
CA LEU A 80 15.38 -5.85 13.58
C LEU A 80 14.08 -5.18 14.03
N GLY A 81 13.42 -5.73 15.06
CA GLY A 81 12.26 -5.14 15.72
C GLY A 81 12.46 -3.67 16.15
N PRO A 82 13.52 -3.32 16.90
CA PRO A 82 13.75 -1.94 17.33
C PRO A 82 13.93 -0.96 16.16
N LYS A 83 14.55 -1.41 15.06
CA LYS A 83 14.72 -0.59 13.84
C LYS A 83 13.40 -0.36 13.12
N LEU A 84 12.54 -1.39 13.03
CA LEU A 84 11.22 -1.24 12.42
C LEU A 84 10.32 -0.28 13.18
N VAL A 85 10.36 -0.30 14.52
CA VAL A 85 9.58 0.63 15.34
C VAL A 85 10.01 2.07 15.06
N MET A 86 11.33 2.32 14.94
CA MET A 86 11.85 3.64 14.56
C MET A 86 11.36 4.08 13.17
N VAL A 87 11.43 3.20 12.17
CA VAL A 87 10.94 3.50 10.81
C VAL A 87 9.44 3.75 10.80
N ARG A 88 8.65 2.96 11.56
CA ARG A 88 7.20 3.13 11.64
C ARG A 88 6.81 4.50 12.19
N SER A 89 7.51 5.02 13.20
CA SER A 89 7.24 6.36 13.74
C SER A 89 7.46 7.44 12.69
N MET A 90 8.48 7.30 11.85
CA MET A 90 8.74 8.24 10.74
C MET A 90 7.67 8.12 9.63
N LEU A 91 7.13 6.93 9.39
CA LEU A 91 6.08 6.72 8.37
C LEU A 91 4.75 7.39 8.75
N ILE A 92 4.44 7.52 10.04
CA ILE A 92 3.20 8.17 10.48
C ILE A 92 3.25 9.67 10.16
N GLU A 93 4.39 10.32 10.39
CA GLU A 93 4.61 11.73 10.02
C GLU A 93 4.57 11.91 8.49
N LEU A 94 5.18 10.99 7.75
CA LEU A 94 5.16 11.00 6.29
C LEU A 94 3.75 10.80 5.73
N GLN A 95 2.90 10.00 6.38
CA GLN A 95 1.51 9.80 5.96
C GLN A 95 0.70 11.11 6.02
N MET A 96 0.93 11.93 7.04
CA MET A 96 0.30 13.25 7.15
C MET A 96 0.74 14.18 6.02
N PHE A 97 2.03 14.14 5.66
CA PHE A 97 2.55 14.87 4.51
C PHE A 97 1.92 14.42 3.18
N ILE A 98 1.82 13.10 2.96
CA ILE A 98 1.16 12.55 1.75
C ILE A 98 -0.28 13.02 1.64
N PHE A 99 -1.02 13.10 2.76
CA PHE A 99 -2.41 13.56 2.73
C PHE A 99 -2.55 14.99 2.20
N ILE A 100 -1.72 15.91 2.72
CA ILE A 100 -1.69 17.31 2.25
C ILE A 100 -1.27 17.35 0.78
N LEU A 101 -0.23 16.58 0.42
CA LEU A 101 0.29 16.49 -0.94
C LEU A 101 -0.82 16.07 -1.91
N VAL A 102 -1.59 15.03 -1.61
CA VAL A 102 -2.71 14.56 -2.46
C VAL A 102 -3.76 15.65 -2.65
N VAL A 103 -4.15 16.37 -1.60
CA VAL A 103 -5.14 17.46 -1.69
C VAL A 103 -4.65 18.58 -2.63
N VAL A 104 -3.38 18.98 -2.49
CA VAL A 104 -2.77 19.98 -3.38
C VAL A 104 -2.68 19.45 -4.81
N LEU A 105 -2.29 18.19 -4.98
CA LEU A 105 -2.14 17.54 -6.29
C LEU A 105 -3.46 17.47 -7.06
N VAL A 106 -4.55 17.10 -6.38
CA VAL A 106 -5.90 17.08 -6.96
C VAL A 106 -6.33 18.47 -7.40
N SER A 107 -6.12 19.47 -6.54
CA SER A 107 -6.51 20.86 -6.83
C SER A 107 -5.79 21.41 -8.05
N TYR A 108 -4.48 21.16 -8.15
CA TYR A 108 -3.68 21.50 -9.32
C TYR A 108 -4.14 20.74 -10.57
N GLY A 109 -4.31 19.42 -10.47
CA GLY A 109 -4.73 18.57 -11.60
C GLY A 109 -6.09 18.97 -12.19
N VAL A 110 -7.08 19.29 -11.34
CA VAL A 110 -8.41 19.76 -11.77
C VAL A 110 -8.29 21.12 -12.48
N SER A 111 -7.48 22.03 -11.94
CA SER A 111 -7.25 23.36 -12.53
C SER A 111 -6.63 23.24 -13.93
N GLN A 112 -5.64 22.35 -14.09
CA GLN A 112 -5.02 22.07 -15.40
C GLN A 112 -6.03 21.52 -16.41
N GLN A 113 -6.91 20.61 -15.99
CA GLN A 113 -7.91 20.01 -16.89
C GLN A 113 -8.92 21.04 -17.43
N VAL A 114 -9.33 22.00 -16.59
CA VAL A 114 -10.26 23.08 -16.98
C VAL A 114 -9.61 24.06 -17.96
N LEU A 115 -8.33 24.40 -17.75
CA LEU A 115 -7.59 25.30 -18.63
C LEU A 115 -7.31 24.69 -20.00
N LEU A 116 -6.94 23.40 -20.06
CA LEU A 116 -6.57 22.73 -21.31
C LEU A 116 -7.78 22.29 -22.15
N TYR A 117 -8.92 21.95 -21.53
CA TYR A 117 -10.08 21.40 -22.25
C TYR A 117 -11.39 22.10 -21.85
N PRO A 118 -11.59 23.38 -22.21
CA PRO A 118 -12.75 24.16 -21.79
C PRO A 118 -14.10 23.63 -22.31
N TYR A 119 -14.11 22.85 -23.40
CA TYR A 119 -15.35 22.37 -24.05
C TYR A 119 -15.66 20.88 -23.82
N ARG A 120 -14.88 20.15 -23.00
CA ARG A 120 -15.16 18.74 -22.69
C ARG A 120 -16.09 18.62 -21.47
N ALA A 121 -17.36 18.25 -21.72
CA ALA A 121 -18.35 17.99 -20.66
C ALA A 121 -18.44 16.52 -20.20
N ASN A 122 -17.81 15.58 -20.92
CA ASN A 122 -17.95 14.16 -20.65
C ASN A 122 -16.94 13.67 -19.60
N PHE A 123 -17.45 13.28 -18.43
CA PHE A 123 -16.65 12.68 -17.36
C PHE A 123 -16.36 11.21 -17.68
N SER A 124 -15.09 10.88 -17.94
CA SER A 124 -14.65 9.51 -18.19
C SER A 124 -13.66 9.06 -17.12
N TRP A 125 -13.65 7.74 -16.82
CA TRP A 125 -12.68 7.17 -15.89
C TRP A 125 -11.23 7.28 -16.42
N ARG A 126 -11.04 7.56 -17.72
CA ARG A 126 -9.70 7.83 -18.24
C ARG A 126 -9.22 9.22 -17.82
N THR A 127 -10.10 10.23 -17.92
CA THR A 127 -9.83 11.61 -17.52
C THR A 127 -9.43 11.74 -16.05
N LEU A 128 -10.13 11.04 -15.16
CA LEU A 128 -9.80 11.05 -13.74
C LEU A 128 -8.39 10.48 -13.47
N ARG A 129 -7.98 9.41 -14.18
CA ARG A 129 -6.63 8.84 -14.04
C ARG A 129 -5.56 9.83 -14.50
N ASP A 130 -5.81 10.50 -15.62
CA ASP A 130 -4.86 11.45 -16.21
C ASP A 130 -4.63 12.67 -15.29
N ILE A 131 -5.68 13.14 -14.60
CA ILE A 131 -5.64 14.25 -13.62
C ILE A 131 -4.64 13.97 -12.48
N PHE A 132 -4.53 12.71 -12.03
CA PHE A 132 -3.57 12.34 -10.98
C PHE A 132 -2.18 12.02 -11.55
N TYR A 133 -2.12 11.44 -12.74
CA TYR A 133 -0.89 10.94 -13.33
C TYR A 133 0.12 12.06 -13.64
N TYR A 134 -0.32 13.12 -14.32
CA TYR A 134 0.55 14.22 -14.72
C TYR A 134 1.23 14.95 -13.55
N PRO A 135 0.49 15.46 -12.56
CA PRO A 135 1.12 16.12 -11.42
C PRO A 135 1.96 15.20 -10.55
N TYR A 136 1.69 13.89 -10.56
CA TYR A 136 2.54 12.92 -9.88
C TYR A 136 3.90 12.80 -10.58
N TRP A 137 3.94 12.62 -11.90
CA TRP A 137 5.21 12.56 -12.66
C TRP A 137 6.04 13.84 -12.53
N ASN A 138 5.38 15.00 -12.54
CA ASN A 138 6.06 16.30 -12.32
C ASN A 138 6.75 16.39 -10.96
N LEU A 139 6.19 15.77 -9.91
CA LEU A 139 6.81 15.74 -8.58
C LEU A 139 8.13 14.96 -8.57
N TYR A 140 8.28 13.94 -9.42
CA TYR A 140 9.51 13.16 -9.58
C TYR A 140 10.53 13.83 -10.51
N GLY A 141 10.22 15.01 -11.06
CA GLY A 141 11.09 15.76 -11.97
C GLY A 141 10.93 15.38 -13.45
N GLU A 142 10.00 14.48 -13.78
CA GLU A 142 9.69 14.09 -15.16
C GLU A 142 8.65 15.06 -15.74
N ILE A 143 9.12 16.19 -16.27
CA ILE A 143 8.25 17.25 -16.80
C ILE A 143 7.90 16.93 -18.25
N MET A 144 6.67 16.48 -18.45
CA MET A 144 6.19 16.12 -19.77
C MET A 144 5.58 17.33 -20.49
N LEU A 145 6.47 18.16 -21.03
CA LEU A 145 6.12 19.44 -21.69
C LEU A 145 5.17 19.28 -22.89
N GLU A 146 5.23 18.14 -23.59
CA GLU A 146 4.40 17.87 -24.77
C GLU A 146 2.90 17.84 -24.47
N TYR A 147 2.49 17.58 -23.23
CA TYR A 147 1.08 17.55 -22.84
C TYR A 147 0.60 18.86 -22.21
N ALA A 148 1.52 19.63 -21.62
CA ALA A 148 1.23 20.93 -21.01
C ALA A 148 0.99 22.01 -22.07
N PHE A 149 1.79 21.99 -23.13
CA PHE A 149 1.53 22.73 -24.36
C PHE A 149 0.70 21.83 -25.27
N GLY A 150 -0.58 21.68 -24.96
CA GLY A 150 -1.51 20.94 -25.80
C GLY A 150 -1.29 21.32 -27.26
N LYS A 151 -1.11 20.32 -28.15
CA LYS A 151 -0.75 20.52 -29.56
C LYS A 151 -1.45 21.75 -30.12
N VAL A 152 -0.69 22.84 -30.20
CA VAL A 152 -1.07 24.04 -30.94
C VAL A 152 -0.89 23.60 -32.38
N CYS A 153 -1.96 23.05 -32.96
CA CYS A 153 -2.06 22.96 -34.40
C CYS A 153 -2.11 24.37 -34.98
#